data_AF-A0A1D2MRR7-F1
#
_entry.id   AF-A0A1D2MRR7-F1
#
_cell.length_a   1.000
_cell.length_b   1.000
_cell.length_c   1.000
_cell.angle_alpha   90.00
_cell.angle_beta   90.00
_cell.angle_gamma   90.00
#
_symmetry.space_group_name_H-M   'P 1'
#
loop_
_entity.id
_entity.type
_entity.pdbx_description
1 polymer ?
#
loop_
_entity_poly.entity_id
_entity_poly.type
_entity_poly.pdbx_seq_one_letter_code
_entity_poly.pdbx_strand_id
1 'polypeptide(L)'
;MCILFLYVANNPSPDSYKVVLAVNRDEVYKRPTQVASFWGTSPDVLGGRDMQSGREGGTWLAVSESGRIGALLNVLQSAESLSNASQRRGRGFLVNDFLLNPSVDAVQYIATFRHVYGIGNSFIDIPFQKVIHGKEAFTRVVSDNNSLDKKESLINGILEILKNQEKFHPDPQMYKQAADQPETFLHGISSRFIKLPGYGTRTHTIILVDFSNNVFYQEITLKEPINEIDQEWMSSSFEFKINENNNSH
;
A
#
# COMPACT_ATOMS: atom_id res chain seq x y z
N MET A 1 -2.20 -10.74 4.29
CA MET A 1 -2.56 -9.46 4.91
C MET A 1 -1.77 -8.33 4.26
N CYS A 2 -2.45 -7.59 3.38
CA CYS A 2 -1.91 -6.47 2.61
C CYS A 2 -1.17 -5.41 3.45
N ILE A 3 -0.23 -4.73 2.80
CA ILE A 3 0.53 -3.61 3.29
C ILE A 3 0.64 -2.54 2.20
N LEU A 4 0.76 -1.29 2.65
CA LEU A 4 0.96 -0.11 1.83
C LEU A 4 2.00 0.79 2.50
N PHE A 5 3.02 1.17 1.76
CA PHE A 5 3.96 2.22 2.13
C PHE A 5 3.80 3.40 1.19
N LEU A 6 3.71 4.60 1.76
CA LEU A 6 3.53 5.84 1.02
C LEU A 6 4.55 6.85 1.50
N TYR A 7 5.33 7.39 0.57
CA TYR A 7 6.14 8.59 0.77
C TYR A 7 5.49 9.76 0.03
N VAL A 8 5.42 10.91 0.70
CA VAL A 8 5.05 12.20 0.12
C VAL A 8 6.13 13.22 0.48
N ALA A 9 6.71 13.86 -0.53
CA ALA A 9 7.73 14.88 -0.33
C ALA A 9 7.09 16.16 0.22
N ASN A 10 7.66 16.74 1.28
CA ASN A 10 7.24 18.05 1.78
C ASN A 10 7.75 19.19 0.90
N ASN A 11 8.95 19.03 0.34
CA ASN A 11 9.57 19.99 -0.57
C ASN A 11 10.11 19.22 -1.78
N PRO A 12 9.27 18.98 -2.81
CA PRO A 12 9.65 18.17 -3.95
C PRO A 12 10.70 18.90 -4.80
N SER A 13 11.71 18.16 -5.27
CA SER A 13 12.77 18.67 -6.15
C SER A 13 12.59 18.17 -7.59
N PRO A 14 12.93 18.96 -8.63
CA PRO A 14 12.79 18.56 -10.04
C PRO A 14 13.47 17.24 -10.44
N ASP A 15 14.50 16.84 -9.70
CA ASP A 15 15.29 15.62 -9.90
C ASP A 15 14.85 14.45 -9.01
N SER A 16 13.70 14.56 -8.32
CA SER A 16 13.22 13.57 -7.35
C SER A 16 11.75 13.20 -7.54
N TYR A 17 11.32 12.10 -6.92
CA TYR A 17 9.91 11.75 -6.82
C TYR A 17 9.25 12.49 -5.67
N LYS A 18 8.07 13.05 -5.94
CA LYS A 18 7.22 13.70 -4.92
C LYS A 18 6.25 12.74 -4.26
N VAL A 19 5.92 11.63 -4.93
CA VAL A 19 5.15 10.52 -4.36
C VAL A 19 5.82 9.20 -4.72
N VAL A 20 5.98 8.33 -3.73
CA VAL A 20 6.38 6.93 -3.93
C VAL A 20 5.38 6.06 -3.17
N LEU A 21 4.66 5.20 -3.88
CA LEU A 21 3.69 4.27 -3.31
C LEU A 21 4.13 2.84 -3.60
N ALA A 22 4.15 2.00 -2.57
CA ALA A 22 4.47 0.58 -2.67
C ALA A 22 3.38 -0.22 -1.96
N VAL A 23 2.74 -1.14 -2.68
CA VAL A 23 1.60 -1.91 -2.17
C VAL A 23 1.82 -3.38 -2.48
N ASN A 24 1.46 -4.26 -1.55
CA ASN A 24 1.20 -5.64 -1.88
C ASN A 24 -0.31 -5.94 -1.75
N ARG A 25 -0.75 -6.95 -2.49
CA ARG A 25 -2.07 -7.54 -2.32
C ARG A 25 -1.91 -8.99 -1.91
N ASP A 26 -2.41 -9.31 -0.72
CA ASP A 26 -2.51 -10.68 -0.25
C ASP A 26 -3.96 -11.14 -0.30
N GLU A 27 -4.22 -12.24 -0.99
CA GLU A 27 -5.58 -12.71 -1.22
C GLU A 27 -5.59 -14.22 -1.53
N VAL A 28 -6.77 -14.83 -1.38
CA VAL A 28 -7.06 -16.19 -1.82
C VAL A 28 -6.68 -16.38 -3.29
N TYR A 29 -5.90 -17.43 -3.59
CA TYR A 29 -5.41 -17.69 -4.95
C TYR A 29 -6.55 -17.96 -5.93
N LYS A 30 -7.61 -18.64 -5.48
CA LYS A 30 -8.79 -18.95 -6.31
C LYS A 30 -9.66 -17.74 -6.66
N ARG A 31 -9.46 -16.57 -6.04
CA ARG A 31 -10.26 -15.37 -6.33
C ARG A 31 -9.75 -14.74 -7.63
N PRO A 32 -10.44 -14.85 -8.77
CA PRO A 32 -9.89 -14.43 -10.05
C PRO A 32 -9.69 -12.91 -10.09
N THR A 33 -8.61 -12.47 -10.72
CA THR A 33 -8.33 -11.04 -10.93
C THR A 33 -7.92 -10.73 -12.36
N GLN A 34 -8.25 -9.53 -12.83
CA GLN A 34 -7.66 -8.96 -14.02
C GLN A 34 -6.40 -8.19 -13.64
N VAL A 35 -5.32 -8.40 -14.40
CA VAL A 35 -4.09 -7.61 -14.28
C VAL A 35 -4.35 -6.13 -14.53
N ALA A 36 -3.50 -5.26 -13.99
CA ALA A 36 -3.62 -3.83 -14.19
C ALA A 36 -3.60 -3.47 -15.68
N SER A 37 -4.62 -2.70 -16.09
CA SER A 37 -4.71 -2.04 -17.37
C SER A 37 -5.55 -0.78 -17.20
N PHE A 38 -5.55 0.10 -18.20
CA PHE A 38 -6.56 1.15 -18.28
C PHE A 38 -7.94 0.49 -18.42
N TRP A 39 -8.92 0.97 -17.67
CA TRP A 39 -10.25 0.34 -17.60
C TRP A 39 -11.08 0.67 -18.83
N GLY A 40 -11.73 -0.32 -19.43
CA GLY A 40 -12.57 -0.09 -20.61
C GLY A 40 -13.73 0.89 -20.39
N THR A 41 -14.30 0.93 -19.18
CA THR A 41 -15.39 1.85 -18.83
C THR A 41 -14.92 3.23 -18.36
N SER A 42 -13.64 3.36 -18.02
CA SER A 42 -13.02 4.58 -17.49
C SER A 42 -11.56 4.59 -17.95
N PRO A 43 -11.30 4.96 -19.21
CA PRO A 43 -10.01 4.78 -19.85
C PRO A 43 -8.91 5.66 -19.24
N ASP A 44 -9.27 6.62 -18.38
CA ASP A 44 -8.38 7.45 -17.59
C ASP A 44 -7.97 6.80 -16.26
N VAL A 45 -8.45 5.59 -15.94
CA VAL A 45 -8.17 4.89 -14.68
C VAL A 45 -7.37 3.62 -14.93
N LEU A 46 -6.22 3.51 -14.27
CA LEU A 46 -5.31 2.37 -14.30
C LEU A 46 -5.37 1.60 -12.98
N GLY A 47 -5.57 0.29 -13.05
CA GLY A 47 -5.46 -0.60 -11.89
C GLY A 47 -6.00 -2.01 -12.16
N GLY A 48 -5.68 -2.97 -11.29
CA GLY A 48 -6.23 -4.32 -11.38
C GLY A 48 -7.71 -4.38 -11.01
N ARG A 49 -8.42 -5.42 -11.49
CA ARG A 49 -9.86 -5.60 -11.25
C ARG A 49 -10.15 -6.92 -10.58
N ASP A 50 -11.11 -6.90 -9.65
CA ASP A 50 -11.70 -8.12 -9.12
C ASP A 50 -12.63 -8.73 -10.16
N MET A 51 -12.47 -10.03 -10.42
CA MET A 51 -13.29 -10.79 -11.37
C MET A 51 -14.13 -11.86 -10.67
N GLN A 52 -14.14 -11.86 -9.33
CA GLN A 52 -14.98 -12.77 -8.55
C GLN A 52 -16.45 -12.50 -8.83
N SER A 53 -17.22 -13.56 -9.05
CA SER A 53 -18.65 -13.44 -9.30
C SER A 53 -19.39 -12.71 -8.17
N GLY A 54 -20.19 -11.71 -8.52
CA GLY A 54 -20.88 -10.79 -7.61
C GLY A 54 -20.02 -9.65 -7.07
N ARG A 55 -18.76 -9.53 -7.49
CA ARG A 55 -17.81 -8.48 -7.09
C ARG A 55 -17.05 -7.91 -8.29
N GLU A 56 -17.48 -8.25 -9.51
CA GLU A 56 -16.84 -7.87 -10.74
C GLU A 56 -16.72 -6.35 -10.81
N GLY A 57 -15.52 -5.90 -11.13
CA GLY A 57 -15.24 -4.48 -11.24
C GLY A 57 -14.95 -3.76 -9.92
N GLY A 58 -14.83 -4.48 -8.82
CA GLY A 58 -14.09 -3.98 -7.66
C GLY A 58 -12.61 -3.77 -8.00
N THR A 59 -11.91 -2.99 -7.17
CA THR A 59 -10.44 -2.85 -7.24
C THR A 59 -9.86 -2.73 -5.83
N TRP A 60 -8.59 -3.07 -5.68
CA TRP A 60 -7.83 -2.88 -4.44
C TRP A 60 -6.89 -1.67 -4.52
N LEU A 61 -6.46 -1.28 -5.72
CA LEU A 61 -5.58 -0.15 -5.97
C LEU A 61 -5.80 0.35 -7.40
N ALA A 62 -6.04 1.65 -7.53
CA ALA A 62 -6.13 2.32 -8.82
C ALA A 62 -5.61 3.76 -8.75
N VAL A 63 -5.14 4.25 -9.88
CA VAL A 63 -4.75 5.64 -10.10
C VAL A 63 -5.44 6.18 -11.36
N SER A 64 -5.93 7.42 -11.32
CA SER A 64 -6.44 8.12 -12.50
C SER A 64 -5.44 9.10 -13.08
N GLU A 65 -5.56 9.41 -14.37
CA GLU A 65 -4.79 10.46 -15.04
C GLU A 65 -5.08 11.86 -14.49
N SER A 66 -6.15 12.04 -13.71
CA SER A 66 -6.40 13.26 -12.92
C SER A 66 -5.67 13.29 -11.57
N GLY A 67 -4.83 12.29 -11.27
CA GLY A 67 -4.03 12.22 -10.05
C GLY A 67 -4.78 11.67 -8.83
N ARG A 68 -5.97 11.07 -9.00
CA ARG A 68 -6.69 10.42 -7.90
C ARG A 68 -6.14 9.02 -7.68
N ILE A 69 -5.75 8.71 -6.45
CA ILE A 69 -5.30 7.37 -6.06
C ILE A 69 -6.29 6.81 -5.03
N GLY A 70 -6.80 5.60 -5.28
CA GLY A 70 -7.63 4.85 -4.35
C GLY A 70 -6.96 3.54 -3.96
N ALA A 71 -6.86 3.24 -2.67
CA ALA A 71 -6.32 2.00 -2.15
C ALA A 71 -7.22 1.42 -1.06
N LEU A 72 -7.45 0.10 -1.10
CA LEU A 72 -8.31 -0.61 -0.16
C LEU A 72 -7.50 -1.66 0.61
N LEU A 73 -7.44 -1.51 1.93
CA LEU A 73 -6.89 -2.50 2.85
C LEU A 73 -7.96 -2.83 3.90
N ASN A 74 -8.20 -4.13 4.15
CA ASN A 74 -9.15 -4.57 5.16
C ASN A 74 -8.53 -4.47 6.56
N VAL A 75 -9.25 -4.04 7.59
CA VAL A 75 -8.77 -4.18 8.97
C VAL A 75 -9.11 -5.59 9.46
N LEU A 76 -8.12 -6.34 9.95
CA LEU A 76 -8.33 -7.65 10.54
C LEU A 76 -8.99 -7.47 11.92
N GLN A 77 -10.19 -8.01 12.15
CA GLN A 77 -10.83 -7.91 13.46
C GLN A 77 -11.54 -9.21 13.77
N SER A 78 -11.46 -9.64 15.03
CA SER A 78 -12.35 -10.64 15.59
C SER A 78 -13.71 -10.01 15.91
N ALA A 79 -14.79 -10.82 15.95
CA ALA A 79 -16.12 -10.32 16.30
C ALA A 79 -16.15 -9.63 17.69
N GLU A 80 -15.32 -10.07 18.63
CA GLU A 80 -15.22 -9.48 19.98
C GLU A 80 -14.50 -8.12 20.01
N SER A 81 -13.54 -7.87 19.11
CA SER A 81 -12.75 -6.62 19.12
C SER A 81 -13.52 -5.40 18.58
N LEU A 82 -14.66 -5.61 17.91
CA LEU A 82 -15.61 -4.57 17.55
C LEU A 82 -16.27 -3.90 18.78
N SER A 83 -16.35 -4.60 19.92
CA SER A 83 -16.97 -4.08 21.15
C SER A 83 -16.11 -3.08 21.94
N ASN A 84 -14.77 -3.09 21.73
CA ASN A 84 -13.79 -2.32 22.52
C ASN A 84 -13.19 -1.11 21.77
N ALA A 85 -13.85 -0.62 20.71
CA ALA A 85 -13.38 0.52 19.93
C ALA A 85 -13.33 1.86 20.70
N SER A 86 -14.00 1.95 21.86
CA SER A 86 -14.14 3.14 22.69
C SER A 86 -12.88 3.59 23.45
N GLN A 87 -11.81 2.76 23.51
CA GLN A 87 -10.59 3.07 24.26
C GLN A 87 -9.44 3.64 23.41
N ARG A 88 -9.68 3.98 22.13
CA ARG A 88 -8.64 4.50 21.23
C ARG A 88 -8.70 6.02 21.13
N ARG A 89 -7.53 6.66 21.02
CA ARG A 89 -7.43 8.12 20.83
C ARG A 89 -8.13 8.48 19.54
N GLY A 90 -9.20 9.26 19.63
CA GLY A 90 -10.01 9.64 18.46
C GLY A 90 -9.27 10.62 17.55
N ARG A 91 -9.59 10.60 16.25
CA ARG A 91 -9.06 11.56 15.25
C ARG A 91 -9.32 13.04 15.61
N GLY A 92 -10.22 13.32 16.55
CA GLY A 92 -10.46 14.67 17.08
C GLY A 92 -9.24 15.32 17.73
N PHE A 93 -8.26 14.54 18.20
CA PHE A 93 -7.00 15.09 18.69
C PHE A 93 -6.13 15.68 17.59
N LEU A 94 -6.29 15.28 16.31
CA LEU A 94 -5.57 15.92 15.20
C LEU A 94 -5.94 17.40 15.06
N VAL A 95 -7.21 17.74 15.33
CA VAL A 95 -7.70 19.13 15.30
C VAL A 95 -7.20 19.89 16.52
N ASN A 96 -7.26 19.27 17.70
CA ASN A 96 -6.77 19.89 18.93
C ASN A 96 -5.26 20.16 18.86
N ASP A 97 -4.48 19.17 18.44
CA ASP A 97 -3.02 19.25 18.32
C ASP A 97 -2.59 20.27 17.24
N PHE A 98 -3.43 20.54 16.21
CA PHE A 98 -3.19 21.59 15.22
C PHE A 98 -3.42 22.98 15.83
N LEU A 99 -4.59 23.16 16.43
CA LEU A 99 -5.02 24.44 16.98
C LEU A 99 -4.15 24.88 18.16
N LEU A 100 -3.55 23.93 18.88
CA LEU A 100 -2.63 24.19 19.99
C LEU A 100 -1.18 24.44 19.56
N ASN A 101 -0.86 24.37 18.26
CA ASN A 101 0.50 24.55 17.73
C ASN A 101 0.57 25.69 16.69
N PRO A 102 0.42 26.96 17.10
CA PRO A 102 0.18 28.10 16.20
C PRO A 102 1.38 28.48 15.32
N SER A 103 2.55 27.86 15.53
CA SER A 103 3.76 28.06 14.72
C SER A 103 3.83 27.16 13.48
N VAL A 104 2.83 26.31 13.24
CA VAL A 104 2.81 25.35 12.13
C VAL A 104 1.55 25.61 11.28
N ASP A 105 1.71 25.93 10.00
CA ASP A 105 0.56 26.10 9.10
C ASP A 105 -0.12 24.76 8.79
N ALA A 106 -1.33 24.76 8.21
CA ALA A 106 -2.08 23.53 7.96
C ALA A 106 -1.38 22.54 7.03
N VAL A 107 -0.65 23.03 6.01
CA VAL A 107 0.13 22.21 5.10
C VAL A 107 1.31 21.62 5.87
N GLN A 108 2.06 22.45 6.58
CA GLN A 108 3.21 22.05 7.39
C GLN A 108 2.80 21.11 8.53
N TYR A 109 1.60 21.25 9.08
CA TYR A 109 1.06 20.43 10.17
C TYR A 109 0.70 19.04 9.68
N ILE A 110 0.06 18.93 8.51
CA ILE A 110 -0.13 17.65 7.81
C ILE A 110 1.24 17.05 7.44
N ALA A 111 2.19 17.89 7.02
CA ALA A 111 3.57 17.49 6.72
C ALA A 111 4.41 17.13 7.97
N THR A 112 3.93 17.50 9.17
CA THR A 112 4.52 17.12 10.47
C THR A 112 4.16 15.68 10.82
N PHE A 113 3.06 15.16 10.23
CA PHE A 113 2.83 13.72 10.18
C PHE A 113 3.75 13.12 9.13
N ARG A 114 4.65 12.25 9.61
CA ARG A 114 5.72 11.55 8.91
C ARG A 114 5.58 11.55 7.38
N HIS A 115 6.61 12.02 6.67
CA HIS A 115 6.75 11.94 5.20
C HIS A 115 6.50 10.53 4.64
N VAL A 116 6.68 9.52 5.49
CA VAL A 116 6.44 8.12 5.18
C VAL A 116 5.33 7.56 6.07
N TYR A 117 4.35 6.92 5.43
CA TYR A 117 3.27 6.17 6.04
C TYR A 117 3.45 4.68 5.78
N GLY A 118 3.06 3.86 6.77
CA GLY A 118 2.98 2.42 6.66
C GLY A 118 1.61 2.00 7.16
N ILE A 119 0.84 1.34 6.30
CA ILE A 119 -0.54 0.93 6.55
C ILE A 119 -0.62 -0.57 6.28
N GLY A 120 -1.39 -1.29 7.07
CA GLY A 120 -1.67 -2.71 6.85
C GLY A 120 -3.05 -3.07 7.40
N ASN A 121 -3.31 -4.37 7.60
CA ASN A 121 -4.59 -4.83 8.17
C ASN A 121 -4.74 -4.60 9.68
N SER A 122 -4.06 -3.60 10.23
CA SER A 122 -4.10 -3.16 11.64
C SER A 122 -4.54 -1.71 11.74
N PHE A 123 -4.90 -1.26 12.94
CA PHE A 123 -5.17 0.15 13.16
C PHE A 123 -3.87 0.95 12.99
N ILE A 124 -3.98 2.15 12.42
CA ILE A 124 -2.82 2.98 12.08
C ILE A 124 -1.94 3.33 13.30
N ASP A 125 -2.54 3.44 14.49
CA ASP A 125 -1.84 3.79 15.74
C ASP A 125 -1.14 2.59 16.40
N ILE A 126 -1.58 1.37 16.06
CA ILE A 126 -1.05 0.11 16.58
C ILE A 126 -0.83 -0.84 15.40
N PRO A 127 0.15 -0.55 14.53
CA PRO A 127 0.41 -1.36 13.35
C PRO A 127 1.02 -2.72 13.70
N PHE A 128 0.80 -3.71 12.83
CA PHE A 128 1.54 -4.97 12.86
C PHE A 128 3.05 -4.74 12.73
N GLN A 129 3.85 -5.62 13.34
CA GLN A 129 5.31 -5.54 13.35
C GLN A 129 5.89 -5.48 11.92
N LYS A 130 5.33 -6.26 11.00
CA LYS A 130 5.75 -6.24 9.58
C LYS A 130 5.55 -4.88 8.90
N VAL A 131 4.57 -4.08 9.35
CA VAL A 131 4.31 -2.74 8.85
C VAL A 131 5.32 -1.76 9.47
N ILE A 132 5.64 -1.90 10.75
CA ILE A 132 6.65 -1.09 11.45
C ILE A 132 8.02 -1.26 10.77
N HIS A 133 8.52 -2.50 10.70
CA HIS A 133 9.82 -2.81 10.10
C HIS A 133 9.85 -2.53 8.60
N GLY A 134 8.75 -2.80 7.89
CA GLY A 134 8.64 -2.47 6.47
C GLY A 134 8.69 -0.96 6.20
N LYS A 135 8.05 -0.16 7.05
CA LYS A 135 8.09 1.30 6.98
C LYS A 135 9.50 1.84 7.21
N GLU A 136 10.23 1.30 8.18
CA GLU A 136 11.62 1.68 8.42
C GLU A 136 12.51 1.38 7.21
N ALA A 137 12.40 0.16 6.66
CA ALA A 137 13.15 -0.22 5.47
C ALA A 137 12.79 0.66 4.26
N PHE A 138 11.50 0.91 4.04
CA PHE A 138 11.02 1.78 2.97
C PHE A 138 11.52 3.22 3.11
N THR A 139 11.54 3.75 4.35
CA THR A 139 12.09 5.08 4.63
C THR A 139 13.55 5.16 4.22
N ARG A 140 14.37 4.15 4.54
CA ARG A 140 15.79 4.10 4.13
C ARG A 140 15.94 4.02 2.61
N VAL A 141 15.23 3.09 1.97
CA VAL A 141 15.29 2.90 0.51
C VAL A 141 14.91 4.18 -0.24
N VAL A 142 13.83 4.86 0.17
CA VAL A 142 13.44 6.13 -0.43
C VAL A 142 14.50 7.20 -0.15
N SER A 143 14.98 7.34 1.09
CA SER A 143 16.01 8.34 1.41
C SER A 143 17.28 8.19 0.58
N ASP A 144 17.72 6.96 0.34
CA ASP A 144 18.99 6.68 -0.37
C ASP A 144 18.87 6.77 -1.90
N ASN A 145 17.65 6.62 -2.42
CA ASN A 145 17.39 6.41 -3.85
C ASN A 145 16.32 7.34 -4.46
N ASN A 146 15.80 8.33 -3.73
CA ASN A 146 14.79 9.27 -4.26
C ASN A 146 15.39 10.28 -5.24
N SER A 147 15.82 9.80 -6.40
CA SER A 147 16.33 10.58 -7.51
C SER A 147 15.96 9.91 -8.83
N LEU A 148 15.70 10.70 -9.88
CA LEU A 148 15.24 10.17 -11.17
C LEU A 148 16.28 9.24 -11.83
N ASP A 149 17.57 9.52 -11.67
CA ASP A 149 18.67 8.66 -12.16
C ASP A 149 18.78 7.33 -11.40
N LYS A 150 18.22 7.24 -10.20
CA LYS A 150 18.20 6.04 -9.35
C LYS A 150 16.88 5.26 -9.40
N LYS A 151 16.02 5.50 -10.41
CA LYS A 151 14.71 4.83 -10.58
C LYS A 151 14.79 3.31 -10.36
N GLU A 152 15.74 2.64 -11.00
CA GLU A 152 15.89 1.18 -10.90
C GLU A 152 16.32 0.73 -9.50
N SER A 153 17.27 1.43 -8.86
CA SER A 153 17.68 1.13 -7.48
C SER A 153 16.54 1.33 -6.49
N LEU A 154 15.73 2.37 -6.68
CA LEU A 154 14.52 2.63 -5.89
C LEU A 154 13.50 1.49 -6.06
N ILE A 155 13.19 1.10 -7.30
CA ILE A 155 12.26 0.01 -7.61
C ILE A 155 12.75 -1.30 -6.99
N ASN A 156 14.02 -1.66 -7.19
CA ASN A 156 14.59 -2.90 -6.65
C ASN A 156 14.56 -2.94 -5.13
N GLY A 157 14.97 -1.85 -4.45
CA GLY A 157 14.90 -1.76 -2.99
C GLY A 157 13.46 -1.89 -2.47
N ILE A 158 12.47 -1.31 -3.17
CA ILE A 158 11.06 -1.47 -2.81
C ILE A 158 10.61 -2.93 -3.01
N LEU A 159 11.00 -3.58 -4.10
CA LEU A 159 10.66 -4.98 -4.34
C LEU A 159 11.28 -5.91 -3.31
N GLU A 160 12.52 -5.67 -2.86
CA GLU A 160 13.15 -6.41 -1.76
C GLU A 160 12.35 -6.31 -0.46
N ILE A 161 11.84 -5.11 -0.14
CA ILE A 161 10.96 -4.88 1.02
C ILE A 161 9.67 -5.68 0.89
N LEU A 162 9.02 -5.63 -0.27
CA LEU A 162 7.71 -6.27 -0.46
C LEU A 162 7.82 -7.80 -0.58
N LYS A 163 8.93 -8.31 -1.14
CA LYS A 163 9.21 -9.75 -1.30
C LYS A 163 9.87 -10.40 -0.08
N ASN A 164 10.09 -9.64 0.99
CA ASN A 164 10.69 -10.14 2.21
C ASN A 164 9.76 -11.17 2.92
N GLN A 165 10.29 -12.37 3.12
CA GLN A 165 9.60 -13.51 3.73
C GLN A 165 9.86 -13.66 5.24
N GLU A 166 10.62 -12.75 5.85
CA GLU A 166 10.88 -12.75 7.28
C GLU A 166 9.57 -12.74 8.06
N LYS A 167 9.50 -13.60 9.09
CA LYS A 167 8.33 -13.72 9.95
C LYS A 167 8.49 -12.75 11.10
N PHE A 168 7.69 -11.69 11.11
CA PHE A 168 7.66 -10.72 12.20
C PHE A 168 6.76 -11.26 13.32
N HIS A 169 7.26 -12.29 13.98
CA HIS A 169 6.52 -13.09 14.96
C HIS A 169 7.36 -13.29 16.23
N PRO A 170 6.77 -13.25 17.45
CA PRO A 170 5.36 -12.97 17.73
C PRO A 170 4.97 -11.52 17.43
N ASP A 171 3.74 -11.30 16.94
CA ASP A 171 3.16 -9.97 16.73
C ASP A 171 1.99 -9.77 17.71
N PRO A 172 2.19 -9.03 18.82
CA PRO A 172 1.17 -8.86 19.86
C PRO A 172 -0.14 -8.27 19.34
N GLN A 173 -0.07 -7.38 18.35
CA GLN A 173 -1.26 -6.75 17.79
C GLN A 173 -2.03 -7.72 16.90
N MET A 174 -1.32 -8.52 16.11
CA MET A 174 -1.93 -9.57 15.29
C MET A 174 -2.65 -10.60 16.15
N TYR A 175 -2.01 -11.06 17.23
CA TYR A 175 -2.61 -11.96 18.21
C TYR A 175 -3.87 -11.38 18.84
N LYS A 176 -3.89 -10.07 19.12
CA LYS A 176 -5.07 -9.39 19.66
C LYS A 176 -6.20 -9.26 18.64
N GLN A 177 -5.89 -8.90 17.38
CA GLN A 177 -6.87 -8.64 16.33
C GLN A 177 -7.44 -9.92 15.69
N ALA A 178 -6.73 -11.04 15.80
CA ALA A 178 -7.10 -12.33 15.20
C ALA A 178 -6.91 -13.48 16.20
N ALA A 179 -7.33 -13.26 17.46
CA ALA A 179 -7.22 -14.22 18.55
C ALA A 179 -7.95 -15.55 18.29
N ASP A 180 -8.93 -15.54 17.38
CA ASP A 180 -9.73 -16.68 16.94
C ASP A 180 -9.04 -17.53 15.86
N GLN A 181 -7.91 -17.09 15.32
CA GLN A 181 -7.21 -17.77 14.23
C GLN A 181 -6.12 -18.71 14.76
N PRO A 182 -5.82 -19.82 14.04
CA PRO A 182 -4.74 -20.72 14.41
C PRO A 182 -3.37 -20.03 14.44
N GLU A 183 -2.52 -20.39 15.41
CA GLU A 183 -1.16 -19.84 15.52
C GLU A 183 -0.33 -20.05 14.24
N THR A 184 -0.49 -21.21 13.58
CA THR A 184 0.18 -21.51 12.30
C THR A 184 -0.21 -20.52 11.20
N PHE A 185 -1.47 -20.09 11.17
CA PHE A 185 -1.96 -19.07 10.24
C PHE A 185 -1.37 -17.69 10.58
N LEU A 186 -1.41 -17.28 11.85
CA LEU A 186 -0.86 -16.01 12.32
C LEU A 186 0.65 -15.91 12.06
N HIS A 187 1.39 -16.96 12.36
CA HIS A 187 2.80 -17.10 12.00
C HIS A 187 2.98 -16.96 10.49
N GLY A 188 2.16 -17.65 9.69
CA GLY A 188 2.16 -17.59 8.24
C GLY A 188 2.02 -16.17 7.65
N ILE A 189 1.04 -15.41 8.13
CA ILE A 189 0.70 -14.07 7.60
C ILE A 189 1.55 -12.92 8.16
N SER A 190 2.46 -13.23 9.09
CA SER A 190 3.36 -12.26 9.73
C SER A 190 4.49 -11.77 8.81
N SER A 191 4.69 -12.35 7.62
CA SER A 191 5.59 -11.80 6.61
C SER A 191 4.94 -10.75 5.70
N ARG A 192 5.78 -10.00 5.00
CA ARG A 192 5.36 -9.07 3.94
C ARG A 192 5.05 -9.81 2.65
N PHE A 193 5.82 -10.86 2.35
CA PHE A 193 5.51 -11.81 1.27
C PHE A 193 4.97 -13.11 1.86
N ILE A 194 3.67 -13.34 1.69
CA ILE A 194 2.95 -14.48 2.27
C ILE A 194 2.87 -15.62 1.26
N LYS A 195 3.20 -16.82 1.72
CA LYS A 195 2.99 -18.08 1.00
C LYS A 195 2.35 -19.08 1.95
N LEU A 196 1.06 -19.33 1.78
CA LEU A 196 0.30 -20.35 2.49
C LEU A 196 -0.51 -21.18 1.49
N PRO A 197 -0.93 -22.40 1.84
CA PRO A 197 -1.86 -23.16 1.01
C PRO A 197 -3.16 -22.36 0.78
N GLY A 198 -3.52 -22.13 -0.48
CA GLY A 198 -4.72 -21.41 -0.89
C GLY A 198 -4.72 -19.90 -0.70
N TYR A 199 -3.68 -19.30 -0.10
CA TYR A 199 -3.62 -17.87 0.21
C TYR A 199 -2.19 -17.32 0.20
N GLY A 200 -1.99 -16.15 -0.40
CA GLY A 200 -0.68 -15.50 -0.34
C GLY A 200 -0.61 -14.17 -1.05
N THR A 201 0.61 -13.64 -1.15
CA THR A 201 0.89 -12.42 -1.90
C THR A 201 0.75 -12.71 -3.38
N ARG A 202 -0.13 -11.95 -4.03
CA ARG A 202 -0.47 -12.12 -5.44
C ARG A 202 0.03 -11.00 -6.31
N THR A 203 0.14 -9.80 -5.76
CA THR A 203 0.42 -8.60 -6.54
C THR A 203 1.33 -7.68 -5.74
N HIS A 204 2.29 -7.07 -6.43
CA HIS A 204 3.06 -5.92 -5.98
C HIS A 204 2.80 -4.79 -6.94
N THR A 205 2.54 -3.60 -6.41
CA THR A 205 2.38 -2.40 -7.22
C THR A 205 3.29 -1.31 -6.70
N ILE A 206 4.02 -0.67 -7.62
CA ILE A 206 4.85 0.50 -7.36
C ILE A 206 4.31 1.64 -8.21
N ILE A 207 4.04 2.79 -7.58
CA ILE A 207 3.68 4.03 -8.26
C ILE A 207 4.69 5.10 -7.87
N LEU A 208 5.35 5.69 -8.85
CA LEU A 208 6.27 6.81 -8.67
C LEU A 208 5.68 8.03 -9.38
N VAL A 209 5.64 9.18 -8.71
CA VAL A 209 5.22 10.45 -9.33
C VAL A 209 6.35 11.44 -9.17
N ASP A 210 6.86 11.96 -10.28
CA ASP A 210 7.92 12.96 -10.27
C ASP A 210 7.40 14.38 -10.05
N PHE A 211 8.33 15.33 -9.92
CA PHE A 211 8.01 16.75 -9.79
C PHE A 211 7.09 17.25 -10.92
N SER A 212 7.34 16.81 -12.15
CA SER A 212 6.68 17.24 -13.39
C SER A 212 5.36 16.52 -13.67
N ASN A 213 4.77 15.84 -12.67
CA ASN A 213 3.53 15.08 -12.78
C ASN A 213 3.62 13.84 -13.69
N ASN A 214 4.81 13.38 -14.05
CA ASN A 214 4.95 12.09 -14.75
C ASN A 214 4.78 10.96 -13.74
N VAL A 215 3.97 9.97 -14.11
CA VAL A 215 3.66 8.79 -13.31
C VAL A 215 4.30 7.58 -13.96
N PHE A 216 5.05 6.83 -13.17
CA PHE A 216 5.45 5.46 -13.49
C PHE A 216 4.64 4.52 -12.61
N TYR A 217 3.94 3.57 -13.22
CA TYR A 217 3.21 2.51 -12.55
C TYR A 217 3.80 1.17 -12.98
N GLN A 218 4.14 0.31 -12.02
CA GLN A 218 4.53 -1.07 -12.28
C GLN A 218 3.71 -2.02 -11.43
N GLU A 219 3.16 -3.05 -12.06
CA GLU A 219 2.53 -4.18 -11.36
C GLU A 219 3.30 -5.46 -11.66
N ILE A 220 3.63 -6.20 -10.60
CA ILE A 220 4.17 -7.55 -10.68
C ILE A 220 3.15 -8.48 -10.01
N THR A 221 2.47 -9.30 -10.79
CA THR A 221 1.32 -10.08 -10.34
C THR A 221 1.42 -11.54 -10.76
N LEU A 222 0.87 -12.45 -9.95
CA LEU A 222 0.77 -13.86 -10.31
C LEU A 222 -0.07 -14.03 -11.56
N LYS A 223 0.38 -14.92 -12.45
CA LYS A 223 -0.35 -15.28 -13.66
C LYS A 223 -1.56 -16.14 -13.33
N GLU A 224 -2.71 -15.78 -13.90
CA GLU A 224 -3.95 -16.54 -13.78
C GLU A 224 -4.03 -17.64 -14.86
N PRO A 225 -4.56 -18.84 -14.53
CA PRO A 225 -4.90 -19.31 -13.19
C PRO A 225 -3.64 -19.59 -12.35
N ILE A 226 -3.70 -19.28 -11.05
CA ILE A 226 -2.54 -19.44 -10.15
C ILE A 226 -2.27 -20.92 -9.84
N ASN A 227 -1.07 -21.38 -10.18
CA ASN A 227 -0.52 -22.66 -9.73
C ASN A 227 0.28 -22.43 -8.43
N GLU A 228 -0.13 -23.08 -7.34
CA GLU A 228 0.49 -22.90 -6.01
C GLU A 228 1.89 -23.53 -5.90
N ILE A 229 2.18 -24.55 -6.73
CA ILE A 229 3.45 -25.28 -6.72
C ILE A 229 4.48 -24.55 -7.60
N ASP A 230 4.04 -24.08 -8.77
CA ASP A 230 4.88 -23.41 -9.76
C ASP A 230 4.31 -22.02 -10.09
N GLN A 231 4.62 -21.06 -9.24
CA GLN A 231 4.08 -19.70 -9.32
C GLN A 231 4.79 -18.89 -10.43
N GLU A 232 4.12 -18.73 -11.58
CA GLU A 232 4.53 -17.80 -12.63
C GLU A 232 4.10 -16.36 -12.28
N TRP A 233 5.02 -15.40 -12.44
CA TRP A 233 4.76 -13.96 -12.24
C TRP A 233 4.84 -13.22 -13.57
N MET A 234 3.93 -12.28 -13.77
CA MET A 234 3.94 -11.34 -14.90
C MET A 234 4.30 -9.94 -14.38
N SER A 235 4.92 -9.14 -15.25
CA SER A 235 5.21 -7.74 -14.98
C SER A 235 4.57 -6.88 -16.07
N SER A 236 3.86 -5.82 -15.66
CA SER A 236 3.34 -4.77 -16.54
C SER A 236 3.82 -3.42 -16.04
N SER A 237 4.06 -2.48 -16.96
CA SER A 237 4.49 -1.14 -16.62
C SER A 237 3.83 -0.13 -17.53
N PHE A 238 3.46 1.01 -16.96
CA PHE A 238 2.72 2.08 -17.61
C PHE A 238 3.35 3.41 -17.23
N GLU A 239 3.41 4.32 -18.20
CA GLU A 239 3.84 5.70 -17.98
C GLU A 239 2.77 6.63 -18.55
N PHE A 240 2.37 7.61 -17.75
CA PHE A 240 1.40 8.63 -18.14
C PHE A 240 1.65 9.91 -17.36
N LYS A 241 0.99 11.00 -17.75
CA LYS A 241 1.12 12.30 -17.07
C LYS A 241 -0.17 12.65 -16.35
N ILE A 242 -0.07 13.14 -15.11
CA ILE A 242 -1.23 13.68 -14.42
C ILE A 242 -1.61 15.01 -15.08
N ASN A 243 -2.83 15.04 -15.61
CA ASN A 243 -3.41 16.23 -16.22
C ASN A 243 -4.03 17.07 -15.10
N GLU A 244 -3.44 18.23 -14.82
CA GLU A 244 -4.09 19.26 -14.02
C GLU A 244 -5.25 19.82 -14.85
N ASN A 245 -6.43 19.21 -14.71
CA ASN A 245 -7.64 19.86 -15.19
C ASN A 245 -7.77 21.16 -14.40
N ASN A 246 -7.62 22.29 -15.09
CA ASN A 246 -8.05 23.61 -14.64
C ASN A 246 -9.55 23.56 -14.34
N ASN A 247 -9.95 23.02 -13.19
CA ASN A 247 -11.28 23.23 -12.64
C ASN A 247 -11.28 24.60 -11.96
N SER A 248 -11.17 25.63 -12.79
CA SER A 248 -11.65 26.97 -12.47
C SER A 248 -13.13 27.01 -12.81
N HIS A 249 -13.98 26.72 -11.84
CA HIS A 249 -15.38 27.15 -11.80
C HIS A 249 -15.76 27.50 -10.36
#